data_AF-A0A971J5F7-F1
#
_entry.id   AF-A0A971J5F7-F1
#
_cell.length_a   1.000
_cell.length_b   1.000
_cell.length_c   1.000
_cell.angle_alpha   90.00
_cell.angle_beta   90.00
_cell.angle_gamma   90.00
#
_symmetry.space_group_name_H-M   'P 1'
#
loop_
_entity.id
_entity.type
_entity.pdbx_description
1 polymer ?
#
loop_
_entity_poly.entity_id
_entity_poly.type
_entity_poly.pdbx_seq_one_letter_code
_entity_poly.pdbx_strand_id
1 'polypeptide(L)' 'MNTRGTVGAPRFLPARTGEQAGGGNDMDLMERVVARGNMTRALKRVQKNAGAPGSDGMEIKALLPYLQEHWATI' A
#
# COMPACT_ATOMS: atom_id res chain seq x y z
N MET A 1 -52.09 -1.24 1.65
CA MET A 1 -50.92 -1.05 0.76
C MET A 1 -49.65 -1.28 1.55
N ASN A 2 -48.78 -2.20 1.11
CA ASN A 2 -47.45 -2.44 1.68
C ASN A 2 -46.40 -2.06 0.62
N THR A 3 -45.45 -1.18 0.95
CA THR A 3 -44.16 -1.11 0.25
C THR A 3 -43.02 -0.85 1.23
N ARG A 4 -42.41 -1.98 1.57
CA ARG A 4 -41.14 -2.25 2.24
C ARG A 4 -40.07 -1.17 2.04
N GLY A 5 -39.59 -0.61 3.15
CA GLY A 5 -38.32 0.12 3.19
C GLY A 5 -37.16 -0.85 2.99
N THR A 6 -36.19 -0.45 2.15
CA THR A 6 -34.94 -1.20 1.98
C THR A 6 -34.08 -0.97 3.23
N VAL A 7 -34.08 -1.94 4.13
CA VAL A 7 -33.12 -2.03 5.23
C VAL A 7 -31.74 -2.15 4.61
N GLY A 8 -30.96 -1.08 4.64
CA GLY A 8 -29.54 -1.11 4.30
C GLY A 8 -28.84 -2.06 5.25
N ALA A 9 -28.39 -3.20 4.73
CA ALA A 9 -27.57 -4.12 5.49
C ALA A 9 -26.27 -3.39 5.89
N PRO A 10 -25.91 -3.33 7.18
CA PRO A 10 -24.60 -2.83 7.56
C PRO A 10 -23.54 -3.80 7.05
N ARG A 11 -22.62 -3.33 6.21
CA ARG A 11 -21.39 -4.05 5.84
C ARG A 11 -20.48 -4.09 7.07
N PHE A 12 -20.75 -5.01 7.98
CA PHE A 12 -19.74 -5.47 8.91
C PHE A 12 -18.82 -6.41 8.13
N LEU A 13 -17.79 -5.85 7.50
CA LEU A 13 -16.61 -6.65 7.24
C LEU A 13 -16.06 -6.98 8.63
N PRO A 14 -15.93 -8.25 9.04
CA PRO A 14 -15.14 -8.55 10.21
C PRO A 14 -13.76 -7.96 9.92
N ALA A 15 -13.31 -7.03 10.76
CA ALA A 15 -11.91 -6.65 10.82
C ALA A 15 -11.16 -7.98 10.88
N ARG A 16 -10.36 -8.26 9.84
CA ARG A 16 -9.62 -9.52 9.73
C ARG A 16 -8.98 -9.77 11.09
N THR A 17 -9.43 -10.82 11.77
CA THR A 17 -8.85 -11.27 13.03
C THR A 17 -7.35 -11.30 12.81
N GLY A 18 -6.63 -10.55 13.65
CA GLY A 18 -5.20 -10.32 13.55
C GLY A 18 -4.42 -11.58 13.86
N GLU A 19 -4.52 -12.57 12.98
CA GLU A 19 -3.78 -13.81 13.08
C GLU A 19 -2.86 -13.95 11.88
N GLN A 20 -1.57 -13.88 12.21
CA GLN A 20 -0.40 -14.29 11.43
C GLN A 20 0.26 -13.22 10.56
N ALA A 21 0.83 -12.20 11.21
CA ALA A 21 2.02 -11.53 10.68
C ALA A 21 3.06 -11.19 11.76
N GLY A 22 3.02 -11.83 12.93
CA GLY A 22 4.00 -11.65 14.01
C GLY A 22 4.94 -12.85 14.13
N GLY A 23 5.58 -13.25 13.03
CA GLY A 23 6.55 -14.37 13.02
C GLY A 23 8.01 -13.91 12.91
N GLY A 24 8.26 -12.60 12.91
CA GLY A 24 9.59 -12.02 12.89
C GLY A 24 9.71 -11.06 14.05
N ASN A 25 10.88 -11.05 14.69
CA ASN A 25 11.19 -10.12 15.76
C ASN A 25 10.82 -8.71 15.30
N ASP A 26 10.04 -7.98 16.10
CA ASP A 26 9.65 -6.60 15.76
C ASP A 26 10.87 -5.68 15.55
N MET A 27 12.03 -6.12 16.07
CA MET A 27 13.36 -5.54 15.87
C MET A 27 13.76 -5.43 14.39
N ASP A 28 13.27 -6.31 13.51
CA ASP A 28 13.71 -6.39 12.10
C ASP A 28 12.65 -5.82 11.11
N LEU A 29 11.64 -5.10 11.60
CA LEU A 29 10.54 -4.62 10.77
C LEU A 29 11.00 -3.66 9.68
N MET A 30 11.92 -2.74 9.99
CA MET A 30 12.39 -1.75 9.04
C MET A 30 13.20 -2.40 7.91
N GLU A 31 14.03 -3.39 8.25
CA GLU A 31 14.80 -4.21 7.33
C GLU A 31 13.87 -4.93 6.34
N ARG A 32 12.75 -5.47 6.84
CA ARG A 32 11.73 -6.11 6.00
C ARG A 32 10.98 -5.11 5.12
N VAL A 33 10.75 -3.89 5.60
CA VAL A 33 10.14 -2.80 4.82
C VAL A 33 11.04 -2.40 3.65
N VAL A 34 12.33 -2.20 3.89
CA VAL A 34 13.29 -1.77 2.85
C VAL A 34 13.87 -2.93 2.03
N ALA A 35 13.57 -4.18 2.39
CA ALA A 35 14.02 -5.36 1.66
C ALA A 35 13.68 -5.26 0.17
N ARG A 36 14.65 -5.61 -0.70
CA ARG A 36 14.54 -5.54 -2.17
C ARG A 36 13.23 -6.12 -2.71
N GLY A 37 12.81 -7.26 -2.18
CA GLY A 37 11.57 -7.92 -2.58
C GLY A 37 10.32 -7.08 -2.24
N ASN A 38 10.30 -6.41 -1.10
CA ASN A 38 9.21 -5.53 -0.71
C ASN A 38 9.19 -4.26 -1.56
N MET A 39 10.32 -3.58 -1.72
CA MET A 39 10.43 -2.37 -2.52
C MET A 39 10.03 -2.58 -3.98
N THR A 40 10.42 -3.73 -4.58
CA THR A 40 10.01 -4.07 -5.95
C THR A 40 8.48 -4.25 -6.07
N ARG A 41 7.84 -4.88 -5.07
CA ARG A 41 6.38 -5.03 -5.04
C ARG A 41 5.69 -3.68 -4.82
N ALA A 42 6.23 -2.84 -3.94
CA ALA A 42 5.72 -1.50 -3.69
C ALA A 42 5.74 -0.65 -4.96
N LEU A 43 6.88 -0.63 -5.68
CA LEU A 43 7.00 0.09 -6.95
C LEU A 43 5.95 -0.36 -7.97
N LYS A 44 5.80 -1.68 -8.18
CA LYS A 44 4.78 -2.23 -9.09
C LYS A 44 3.35 -1.83 -8.69
N ARG A 45 3.06 -1.80 -7.39
CA ARG A 45 1.75 -1.40 -6.86
C ARG A 45 1.49 0.08 -7.13
N VAL A 46 2.46 0.94 -6.87
CA VAL A 46 2.37 2.39 -7.11
C VAL A 46 2.15 2.66 -8.60
N GLN A 47 2.93 2.01 -9.48
CA GLN A 47 2.75 2.12 -10.93
C GLN A 47 1.36 1.67 -11.38
N LYS A 48 0.84 0.56 -10.83
CA LYS A 48 -0.50 0.06 -11.15
C LYS A 48 -1.61 0.98 -10.68
N ASN A 49 -1.44 1.63 -9.53
CA ASN A 49 -2.45 2.53 -8.98
C ASN A 49 -2.62 3.80 -9.82
N ALA A 50 -1.58 4.22 -10.56
CA ALA A 50 -1.61 5.34 -11.51
C ALA A 50 -2.27 6.63 -10.94
N GLY A 51 -1.99 6.92 -9.66
CA GLY A 51 -2.56 8.07 -8.96
C GLY A 51 -2.03 9.41 -9.47
N ALA A 52 -2.68 10.49 -9.05
CA ALA A 52 -2.22 11.85 -9.32
C ALA A 52 -0.86 12.11 -8.62
N PRO A 53 0.00 12.97 -9.21
CA PRO A 53 1.24 13.42 -8.58
C PRO A 53 1.02 14.02 -7.18
N GLY A 54 2.06 13.93 -6.33
CA GLY A 54 2.08 14.56 -5.02
C GLY A 54 2.38 16.07 -5.10
N SER A 55 2.73 16.66 -3.95
CA SER A 55 3.16 18.07 -3.87
C SER A 55 4.46 18.36 -4.61
N ASP A 56 5.26 17.33 -4.88
CA ASP A 56 6.48 17.37 -5.68
C ASP A 56 6.21 17.45 -7.20
N GLY A 57 4.96 17.27 -7.63
CA GLY A 57 4.58 17.25 -9.05
C GLY A 57 5.12 16.04 -9.81
N MET A 58 5.63 15.00 -9.12
CA MET A 58 6.31 13.89 -9.74
C MET A 58 5.32 12.91 -10.41
N GLU A 59 5.47 12.70 -11.71
CA GLU A 59 4.70 11.67 -12.41
C GLU A 59 5.23 10.26 -12.12
N ILE A 60 4.32 9.27 -12.14
CA ILE A 60 4.65 7.84 -11.97
C ILE A 60 5.79 7.36 -12.91
N LYS A 61 5.85 7.91 -14.13
CA LYS A 61 6.86 7.58 -15.16
C LYS A 61 8.28 8.00 -14.73
N ALA A 62 8.39 9.07 -13.94
CA ALA A 62 9.67 9.58 -13.43
C ALA A 62 10.12 8.86 -12.16
N LEU A 63 9.23 8.12 -11.48
CA LEU A 63 9.50 7.49 -10.19
C LEU A 63 10.66 6.50 -10.21
N LEU A 64 10.70 5.60 -11.20
CA LEU A 64 11.76 4.60 -11.29
C LEU A 64 13.15 5.23 -11.56
N PRO A 65 13.30 6.12 -12.56
CA PRO A 65 14.56 6.83 -12.78
C PRO A 65 15.07 7.56 -11.53
N TYR A 66 14.19 8.28 -10.83
CA TYR A 66 14.55 9.01 -9.61
C TYR A 66 15.04 8.08 -8.49
N LEU A 67 14.37 6.95 -8.28
CA LEU A 67 14.83 5.97 -7.30
C LEU A 67 16.20 5.40 -7.70
N GLN A 68 16.45 5.14 -8.99
CA GLN A 68 17.78 4.66 -9.43
C GLN A 68 18.90 5.67 -9.17
N GLU A 69 18.61 6.97 -9.32
CA GLU A 69 19.57 8.05 -9.11
C GLU A 69 19.83 8.34 -7.62
N HIS A 70 18.77 8.37 -6.80
CA HIS A 70 18.84 8.92 -5.45
C HIS A 70 18.76 7.89 -4.32
N TRP A 71 18.56 6.59 -4.60
CA TRP A 71 18.33 5.59 -3.55
C TRP A 71 19.44 5.52 -2.48
N ALA A 72 20.70 5.78 -2.83
CA ALA A 72 21.81 5.74 -1.88
C ALA A 72 21.92 6.99 -0.98
N THR A 73 21.24 8.08 -1.36
CA THR A 73 21.31 9.38 -0.67
C THR A 73 20.02 9.74 0.08
N ILE A 74 18.96 8.96 -0.11
CA ILE A 74 17.68 9.07 0.59
C ILE A 74 17.75 8.37 1.94
#